data_AF-A0A3N9V8K2-F1
#
_entry.id   AF-A0A3N9V8K2-F1
#
_cell.length_a   1.000
_cell.length_b   1.000
_cell.length_c   1.000
_cell.angle_alpha   90.00
_cell.angle_beta   90.00
_cell.angle_gamma   90.00
#
_symmetry.space_group_name_H-M   'P 1'
#
loop_
_entity.id
_entity.type
_entity.pdbx_description
1 polymer ?
#
loop_
_entity_poly.entity_id
_entity_poly.type
_entity_poly.pdbx_seq_one_letter_code
_entity_poly.pdbx_strand_id
1 'polypeptide(L)'
;MQLSEAVSSFGIPAKVIARMEREGLISLPLDNAGVAALSVMGQLWGRTWYVAESLKSVRNARDKAMLFLFPDYDKIDRYILKTFLGEANMRNLSSDVVRYRVKRAFGADVDIARVRKLRKSAQDILRRKMKLTLGKLTLDYSDLLGI
;
A
#
# COMPACT_ATOMS: atom_id res chain seq x y z
N MET A 1 -24.98 9.84 7.10
CA MET A 1 -24.72 9.96 5.64
C MET A 1 -24.12 8.66 5.11
N GLN A 2 -24.60 8.16 3.97
CA GLN A 2 -24.16 6.88 3.38
C GLN A 2 -22.92 7.05 2.46
N LEU A 3 -22.26 5.95 2.08
CA LEU A 3 -21.02 5.96 1.29
C LEU A 3 -21.13 6.78 -0.01
N SER A 4 -22.18 6.57 -0.81
CA SER A 4 -22.36 7.26 -2.09
C SER A 4 -22.47 8.78 -1.94
N GLU A 5 -23.18 9.22 -0.90
CA GLU A 5 -23.41 10.62 -0.57
C GLU A 5 -22.15 11.28 0.03
N ALA A 6 -21.35 10.53 0.78
CA ALA A 6 -20.06 10.99 1.29
C ALA A 6 -19.04 11.20 0.16
N VAL A 7 -19.02 10.32 -0.84
CA VAL A 7 -18.13 10.45 -2.02
C VAL A 7 -18.43 11.75 -2.78
N SER A 8 -19.71 12.03 -3.06
CA SER A 8 -20.10 13.25 -3.77
C SER A 8 -19.84 14.51 -2.95
N SER A 9 -20.05 14.46 -1.63
CA SER A 9 -19.94 15.63 -0.77
C SER A 9 -18.50 16.06 -0.47
N PHE A 10 -17.57 15.09 -0.37
CA PHE A 10 -16.18 15.40 0.03
C PHE A 10 -15.15 15.26 -1.10
N GLY A 11 -15.55 14.76 -2.28
CA GLY A 11 -14.63 14.56 -3.40
C GLY A 11 -13.55 13.50 -3.13
N ILE A 12 -13.76 12.63 -2.14
CA ILE A 12 -12.85 11.54 -1.77
C ILE A 12 -13.31 10.25 -2.48
N PRO A 13 -12.41 9.47 -3.11
CA PRO A 13 -12.77 8.22 -3.76
C PRO A 13 -13.42 7.21 -2.82
N ALA A 14 -14.46 6.51 -3.28
CA ALA A 14 -15.20 5.51 -2.50
C ALA A 14 -14.31 4.45 -1.83
N LYS A 15 -13.25 4.02 -2.51
CA LYS A 15 -12.29 3.04 -1.97
C LYS A 15 -11.59 3.53 -0.71
N VAL A 16 -11.30 4.82 -0.63
CA VAL A 16 -10.62 5.44 0.52
C VAL A 16 -11.58 5.50 1.70
N ILE A 17 -12.82 5.95 1.49
CA ILE A 17 -13.84 6.00 2.53
C ILE A 17 -14.14 4.58 3.06
N ALA A 18 -14.31 3.60 2.17
CA ALA A 18 -14.50 2.20 2.56
C ALA A 18 -13.29 1.60 3.32
N ARG A 19 -12.07 2.06 3.00
CA ARG A 19 -10.86 1.68 3.74
C ARG A 19 -10.88 2.29 5.15
N MET A 20 -11.22 3.57 5.27
CA MET A 20 -11.32 4.27 6.56
C MET A 20 -12.36 3.62 7.47
N GLU A 21 -13.51 3.22 6.93
CA GLU A 21 -14.53 2.46 7.66
C GLU A 21 -13.98 1.12 8.16
N ARG A 22 -13.35 0.33 7.28
CA ARG A 22 -12.77 -0.98 7.64
C ARG A 22 -11.69 -0.88 8.72
N GLU A 23 -10.95 0.22 8.73
CA GLU A 23 -9.91 0.50 9.73
C GLU A 23 -10.48 1.14 11.01
N GLY A 24 -11.80 1.34 11.10
CA GLY A 24 -12.49 1.89 12.27
C GLY A 24 -12.24 3.39 12.48
N LEU A 25 -11.74 4.11 11.47
CA LEU A 25 -11.48 5.55 11.54
C LEU A 25 -12.77 6.38 11.43
N ILE A 26 -13.78 5.81 10.78
CA ILE A 26 -15.12 6.37 10.62
C ILE A 26 -16.14 5.23 10.72
N SER A 27 -17.39 5.57 11.01
CA SER A 27 -18.55 4.68 10.93
C SER A 27 -19.37 4.98 9.68
N LEU A 28 -20.01 3.96 9.10
CA LEU A 28 -21.08 4.15 8.12
C LEU A 28 -22.39 3.59 8.70
N PRO A 29 -23.49 4.37 8.71
CA PRO A 29 -23.61 5.76 8.26
C PRO A 29 -22.79 6.74 9.12
N LEU A 30 -22.27 7.80 8.49
CA LEU A 30 -21.39 8.77 9.16
C LEU A 30 -22.09 9.48 10.32
N ASP A 31 -21.39 9.53 11.44
CA ASP A 31 -21.65 10.42 12.57
C ASP A 31 -20.97 11.80 12.38
N ASN A 32 -21.16 12.70 13.34
CA ASN A 32 -20.59 14.05 13.30
C ASN A 32 -19.06 14.05 13.25
N ALA A 33 -18.41 13.09 13.93
CA ALA A 33 -16.96 12.96 13.94
C ALA A 33 -16.45 12.52 12.56
N GLY A 34 -17.11 11.56 11.93
CA GLY A 34 -16.82 11.11 10.57
C GLY A 34 -17.03 12.20 9.53
N VAL A 35 -18.09 13.01 9.67
CA VAL A 35 -18.31 14.19 8.80
C VAL A 35 -17.18 15.20 8.94
N ALA A 36 -16.76 15.53 10.17
CA ALA A 36 -15.66 16.46 10.41
C ALA A 36 -14.32 15.93 9.84
N ALA A 37 -14.02 14.64 10.07
CA ALA A 37 -12.83 13.99 9.54
C ALA A 37 -12.79 14.01 8.01
N LEU A 38 -13.90 13.65 7.35
CA LEU A 38 -13.97 13.65 5.89
C LEU A 38 -13.97 15.07 5.30
N SER A 39 -14.48 16.07 6.02
CA SER A 39 -14.40 17.47 5.61
C SER A 39 -12.96 17.97 5.54
N VAL A 40 -12.16 17.70 6.59
CA VAL A 40 -10.73 18.04 6.60
C VAL A 40 -9.97 17.26 5.52
N MET A 41 -10.22 15.95 5.43
CA MET A 41 -9.58 15.11 4.42
C MET A 41 -9.92 15.55 3.00
N GLY A 42 -11.16 15.96 2.73
CA GLY A 42 -11.59 16.45 1.42
C GLY A 42 -10.83 17.73 1.00
N GLN A 43 -10.54 18.62 1.96
CA GLN A 43 -9.75 19.82 1.69
C GLN A 43 -8.27 19.53 1.40
N LEU A 44 -7.72 18.48 2.04
CA LEU A 44 -6.34 18.02 1.86
C LEU A 44 -6.16 17.13 0.63
N TRP A 45 -7.22 16.44 0.20
CA TRP A 45 -7.17 15.48 -0.89
C TRP A 45 -6.68 16.12 -2.18
N GLY A 46 -5.69 15.51 -2.82
CA GLY A 46 -5.09 16.02 -4.06
C GLY A 46 -4.23 17.27 -3.92
N ARG A 47 -4.05 17.83 -2.72
CA ARG A 47 -3.14 18.96 -2.49
C ARG A 47 -1.69 18.49 -2.65
N THR A 48 -0.99 19.06 -3.61
CA THR A 48 0.39 18.65 -3.97
C THR A 48 1.36 18.77 -2.80
N TRP A 49 1.24 19.78 -1.95
CA TRP A 49 2.09 19.95 -0.77
C TRP A 49 1.87 18.85 0.28
N TYR A 50 0.62 18.42 0.49
CA TYR A 50 0.28 17.37 1.45
C TYR A 50 0.77 16.00 0.95
N VAL A 51 0.58 15.74 -0.35
CA VAL A 51 1.14 14.54 -1.01
C VAL A 51 2.67 14.54 -0.93
N ALA A 52 3.32 15.69 -1.17
CA ALA A 52 4.76 15.80 -1.04
C ALA A 52 5.23 15.51 0.40
N GLU A 53 4.56 16.09 1.41
CA GLU A 53 4.91 15.92 2.82
C GLU A 53 4.74 14.47 3.29
N SER A 54 3.62 13.83 2.95
CA SER A 54 3.35 12.42 3.26
C SER A 54 4.40 11.47 2.65
N LEU A 55 4.96 11.83 1.48
CA LEU A 55 6.00 11.06 0.82
C LEU A 55 7.43 11.41 1.26
N LYS A 56 7.66 12.48 2.04
CA LYS A 56 9.02 12.86 2.52
C LYS A 56 9.63 11.81 3.43
N SER A 57 8.82 11.15 4.25
CA SER A 57 9.27 10.08 5.16
C SER A 57 9.80 8.84 4.41
N VAL A 58 9.43 8.69 3.13
CA VAL A 58 9.80 7.57 2.28
C VAL A 58 11.08 7.92 1.55
N ARG A 59 12.22 7.48 2.08
CA ARG A 59 13.55 7.94 1.66
C ARG A 59 13.97 7.52 0.24
N ASN A 60 13.51 6.38 -0.25
CA ASN A 60 13.96 5.84 -1.53
C ASN A 60 12.81 5.72 -2.55
N ALA A 61 13.14 5.81 -3.84
CA ALA A 61 12.18 5.75 -4.93
C ALA A 61 11.44 4.39 -4.98
N ARG A 62 12.13 3.30 -4.60
CA ARG A 62 11.60 1.94 -4.49
C ARG A 62 10.41 1.84 -3.52
N ASP A 63 10.54 2.39 -2.33
CA ASP A 63 9.51 2.36 -1.29
C ASP A 63 8.36 3.30 -1.66
N LYS A 64 8.62 4.40 -2.40
CA LYS A 64 7.55 5.24 -2.98
C LYS A 64 6.77 4.50 -4.05
N ALA A 65 7.46 3.83 -4.98
CA ALA A 65 6.83 2.99 -6.01
C ALA A 65 5.98 1.87 -5.40
N MET A 66 6.46 1.27 -4.30
CA MET A 66 5.72 0.28 -3.53
C MET A 66 4.39 0.79 -2.98
N LEU A 67 4.34 2.04 -2.51
CA LEU A 67 3.10 2.67 -2.04
C LEU A 67 2.11 2.89 -3.19
N PHE A 68 2.59 3.20 -4.39
CA PHE A 68 1.72 3.42 -5.55
C PHE A 68 1.21 2.12 -6.16
N LEU A 69 2.04 1.08 -6.26
CA LEU A 69 1.66 -0.22 -6.81
C LEU A 69 0.83 -1.05 -5.85
N PHE A 70 1.12 -0.94 -4.56
CA PHE A 70 0.49 -1.72 -3.51
C PHE A 70 -0.02 -0.82 -2.38
N PRO A 71 -1.00 0.05 -2.67
CA PRO A 71 -1.54 0.96 -1.67
C PRO A 71 -2.18 0.22 -0.49
N ASP A 72 -2.65 -1.02 -0.71
CA ASP A 72 -3.23 -1.87 0.32
C ASP A 72 -2.21 -2.59 1.20
N TYR A 73 -0.93 -2.60 0.83
CA TYR A 73 0.11 -3.32 1.57
C TYR A 73 0.54 -2.49 2.76
N ASP A 74 0.46 -3.09 3.95
CA ASP A 74 0.94 -2.45 5.17
C ASP A 74 2.48 -2.50 5.26
N LYS A 75 3.03 -2.01 6.39
CA LYS A 75 4.48 -2.00 6.62
C LYS A 75 5.10 -3.41 6.59
N ILE A 76 4.38 -4.41 7.07
CA ILE A 76 4.83 -5.81 7.14
C ILE A 76 4.83 -6.42 5.74
N ASP A 77 3.76 -6.20 4.96
CA ASP A 77 3.66 -6.65 3.56
C ASP A 77 4.82 -6.10 2.72
N ARG A 78 5.09 -4.79 2.86
CA ARG A 78 6.19 -4.14 2.15
C ARG A 78 7.55 -4.70 2.55
N TYR A 79 7.76 -5.01 3.83
CA TYR A 79 8.99 -5.65 4.30
C TYR A 79 9.17 -7.06 3.72
N ILE A 80 8.11 -7.88 3.72
CA ILE A 80 8.14 -9.23 3.14
C ILE A 80 8.48 -9.15 1.65
N LEU A 81 7.81 -8.25 0.92
CA LEU A 81 8.05 -8.09 -0.51
C LEU A 81 9.47 -7.62 -0.81
N LYS A 82 9.98 -6.65 -0.04
CA LYS A 82 11.37 -6.19 -0.14
C LYS A 82 12.36 -7.32 0.13
N THR A 83 12.07 -8.18 1.11
CA THR A 83 12.91 -9.34 1.44
C THR A 83 13.02 -10.28 0.24
N PHE A 84 11.90 -10.59 -0.42
CA PHE A 84 11.91 -11.43 -1.62
C PHE A 84 12.60 -10.76 -2.81
N LEU A 85 12.32 -9.48 -3.08
CA LEU A 85 12.89 -8.75 -4.20
C LEU A 85 14.39 -8.40 -4.03
N GLY A 86 14.94 -8.55 -2.84
CA GLY A 86 16.38 -8.39 -2.57
C GLY A 86 17.15 -9.71 -2.63
N GLU A 87 16.46 -10.84 -2.74
CA GLU A 87 17.07 -12.17 -2.74
C GLU A 87 17.46 -12.59 -4.16
N ALA A 88 18.74 -12.88 -4.39
CA ALA A 88 19.24 -13.28 -5.71
C ALA A 88 18.56 -14.57 -6.22
N ASN A 89 18.22 -15.49 -5.31
CA ASN A 89 17.46 -16.70 -5.64
C ASN A 89 16.27 -16.90 -4.69
N MET A 90 15.17 -16.22 -5.00
CA MET A 90 13.90 -16.31 -4.26
C MET A 90 13.37 -17.74 -4.03
N ARG A 91 13.72 -18.71 -4.89
CA ARG A 91 13.25 -20.10 -4.73
C ARG A 91 13.83 -20.77 -3.50
N ASN A 92 15.03 -20.37 -3.09
CA ASN A 92 15.73 -20.94 -1.94
C ASN A 92 15.31 -20.29 -0.62
N LEU A 93 14.71 -19.10 -0.67
CA LEU A 93 14.24 -18.41 0.52
C LEU A 93 12.87 -18.98 0.96
N SER A 94 12.89 -19.89 1.94
CA SER A 94 11.68 -20.49 2.51
C SER A 94 10.71 -19.45 3.09
N SER A 95 9.41 -19.73 3.02
CA SER A 95 8.37 -18.86 3.57
C SER A 95 8.46 -18.80 5.09
N ASP A 96 8.87 -19.90 5.74
CA ASP A 96 9.05 -19.97 7.18
C ASP A 96 10.20 -19.09 7.66
N VAL A 97 11.29 -19.01 6.88
CA VAL A 97 12.41 -18.10 7.16
C VAL A 97 11.95 -16.64 7.10
N VAL A 98 11.14 -16.29 6.10
CA VAL A 98 10.59 -14.94 5.99
C VAL A 98 9.63 -14.64 7.14
N ARG A 99 8.76 -15.58 7.51
CA ARG A 99 7.89 -15.44 8.68
C ARG A 99 8.70 -15.20 9.96
N TYR A 100 9.76 -15.97 10.18
CA TYR A 100 10.67 -15.78 11.30
C TYR A 100 11.34 -14.39 11.28
N ARG A 101 11.78 -13.92 10.12
CA ARG A 101 12.35 -12.56 9.96
C ARG A 101 11.33 -11.47 10.29
N VAL A 102 10.07 -11.64 9.91
CA VAL A 102 8.99 -10.69 10.27
C VAL A 102 8.77 -10.67 11.78
N LYS A 103 8.66 -11.86 12.40
CA LYS A 103 8.48 -11.96 13.86
C LYS A 103 9.62 -11.27 14.60
N ARG A 104 10.86 -11.46 14.16
CA ARG A 104 12.05 -10.82 14.76
C ARG A 104 12.08 -9.31 14.55
N ALA A 105 11.68 -8.81 13.37
CA ALA A 105 11.77 -7.39 13.04
C ALA A 105 10.61 -6.55 13.61
N PHE A 106 9.42 -7.14 13.77
CA PHE A 106 8.19 -6.41 14.12
C PHE A 106 7.43 -6.97 15.33
N GLY A 107 7.86 -8.10 15.89
CA GLY A 107 7.09 -8.80 16.95
C GLY A 107 5.78 -9.43 16.47
N ALA A 108 5.44 -9.28 15.18
CA ALA A 108 4.19 -9.71 14.59
C ALA A 108 4.27 -11.13 14.00
N ASP A 109 3.22 -11.92 14.24
CA ASP A 109 3.02 -13.18 13.54
C ASP A 109 2.27 -12.95 12.23
N VAL A 110 2.70 -13.65 11.19
CA VAL A 110 2.10 -13.56 9.86
C VAL A 110 1.80 -14.96 9.35
N ASP A 111 0.59 -15.12 8.84
CA ASP A 111 0.19 -16.39 8.23
C ASP A 111 1.01 -16.70 6.96
N ILE A 112 1.32 -17.98 6.78
CA ILE A 112 2.12 -18.48 5.68
C ILE A 112 1.43 -18.25 4.33
N ALA A 113 0.09 -18.23 4.27
CA ALA A 113 -0.63 -17.93 3.04
C ALA A 113 -0.38 -16.48 2.58
N ARG A 114 -0.35 -15.54 3.53
CA ARG A 114 0.00 -14.13 3.26
C ARG A 114 1.43 -14.01 2.73
N VAL A 115 2.39 -14.71 3.34
CA VAL A 115 3.80 -14.75 2.86
C VAL A 115 3.90 -15.33 1.44
N ARG A 116 3.18 -16.42 1.14
CA ARG A 116 3.16 -17.04 -0.20
C ARG A 116 2.54 -16.13 -1.26
N LYS A 117 1.46 -15.43 -0.91
CA LYS A 117 0.83 -14.43 -1.79
C LYS A 117 1.84 -13.33 -2.16
N LEU A 118 2.56 -12.81 -1.18
CA LEU A 118 3.57 -11.78 -1.40
C LEU A 118 4.77 -12.30 -2.20
N ARG A 119 5.19 -13.56 -2.01
CA ARG A 119 6.19 -14.18 -2.89
C ARG A 119 5.73 -14.19 -4.35
N LYS A 120 4.47 -14.55 -4.62
CA LYS A 120 3.92 -14.54 -5.98
C LYS A 120 3.96 -13.13 -6.56
N SER A 121 3.54 -12.11 -5.80
CA SER A 121 3.66 -10.71 -6.22
C SER A 121 5.10 -10.34 -6.57
N ALA A 122 6.09 -10.75 -5.76
CA ALA A 122 7.50 -10.50 -6.03
C ALA A 122 7.98 -11.19 -7.33
N GLN A 123 7.50 -12.39 -7.62
CA GLN A 123 7.80 -13.08 -8.89
C GLN A 123 7.16 -12.38 -10.10
N ASP A 124 5.91 -11.95 -9.98
CA ASP A 124 5.20 -11.25 -11.06
C ASP A 124 5.87 -9.91 -11.37
N ILE A 125 6.34 -9.21 -10.34
CA ILE A 125 7.19 -8.04 -10.45
C ILE A 125 8.48 -8.34 -11.24
N LEU A 126 9.28 -9.33 -10.83
CA LEU A 126 10.54 -9.63 -11.53
C LEU A 126 10.32 -10.07 -12.98
N ARG A 127 9.17 -10.70 -13.26
CA ARG A 127 8.78 -11.13 -14.60
C ARG A 127 8.15 -10.01 -15.42
N ARG A 128 8.21 -8.74 -14.97
CA ARG A 128 7.69 -7.57 -15.69
C ARG A 128 6.20 -7.65 -16.00
N LYS A 129 5.46 -8.45 -15.23
CA LYS A 129 4.00 -8.62 -15.38
C LYS A 129 3.21 -7.54 -14.65
N MET A 130 3.84 -6.79 -13.76
CA MET A 130 3.22 -5.66 -13.07
C MET A 130 3.70 -4.34 -13.67
N LYS A 131 2.76 -3.55 -14.20
CA LYS A 131 3.00 -2.24 -14.78
C LYS A 131 2.23 -1.19 -14.00
N LEU A 132 2.86 -0.05 -13.72
CA LEU A 132 2.17 1.12 -13.22
C LEU A 132 1.83 2.03 -14.40
N THR A 133 0.56 2.14 -14.74
CA THR A 133 0.10 3.08 -15.78
C THR A 133 -0.38 4.37 -15.12
N LEU A 134 0.42 5.43 -15.21
CA LEU A 134 0.07 6.78 -14.80
C LEU A 134 -0.17 7.64 -16.04
N GLY A 135 -1.42 7.69 -16.51
CA GLY A 135 -1.77 8.42 -17.73
C GLY A 135 -1.08 7.82 -18.96
N LYS A 136 -0.23 8.62 -19.64
CA LYS A 136 0.60 8.15 -20.77
C LYS A 136 1.90 7.47 -20.35
N LEU A 137 2.25 7.52 -19.06
CA LEU A 137 3.48 6.94 -18.53
C LEU A 137 3.20 5.49 -18.10
N THR A 138 3.86 4.53 -18.73
CA THR A 138 3.87 3.15 -18.25
C THR A 138 5.25 2.90 -17.65
N LEU A 139 5.30 2.73 -16.33
CA LEU A 139 6.53 2.39 -15.62
C LEU A 139 6.52 0.89 -15.34
N ASP A 140 7.53 0.18 -15.84
CA ASP A 140 7.85 -1.14 -15.35
C ASP A 140 8.52 -1.00 -13.98
N TYR A 141 8.16 -1.87 -13.05
CA TYR A 141 8.74 -1.81 -11.72
C TYR A 141 10.21 -2.26 -11.71
N SER A 142 10.63 -3.11 -12.65
CA SER A 142 12.04 -3.48 -12.81
C SER A 142 12.92 -2.25 -13.06
N ASP A 143 12.45 -1.33 -13.90
CA ASP A 143 13.14 -0.07 -14.21
C ASP A 143 13.31 0.83 -12.96
N LEU A 144 12.32 0.84 -12.06
CA LEU A 144 12.37 1.62 -10.81
C LEU A 144 13.26 1.00 -9.74
N LEU A 145 13.55 -0.29 -9.84
CA LEU A 145 14.37 -1.02 -8.88
C LEU A 145 15.84 -1.16 -9.29
N GLY A 146 16.17 -0.86 -10.55
CA GLY A 146 17.51 -1.11 -11.11
C GLY A 146 17.84 -2.60 -11.17
N ILE A 147 16.85 -3.45 -11.47
CA ILE A 147 16.98 -4.92 -11.60
C ILE A 147 16.62 -5.34 -13.02
#